data_AF-D8FDH6-F1
#
_entry.id   AF-D8FDH6-F1
#
_cell.length_a   1.000
_cell.length_b   1.000
_cell.length_c   1.000
_cell.angle_alpha   90.00
_cell.angle_beta   90.00
_cell.angle_gamma   90.00
#
_symmetry.space_group_name_H-M   'P 1'
#
loop_
_entity.id
_entity.type
_entity.pdbx_description
1 polymer ?
#
loop_
_entity_poly.entity_id
_entity_poly.type
_entity_poly.pdbx_seq_one_letter_code
_entity_poly.pdbx_strand_id
1 'polypeptide(L)' 'ALQRPLSEAIESAVETALSSGAGSSQAVKHILIHRECGRDQSFSALENWQTFPAPDVSIYGQIGGGR' A
#
# COMPACT_ATOMS: atom_id res chain seq x y z
N ALA A 1 27.81 -0.18 3.03
CA ALA A 1 26.55 0.08 2.29
C ALA A 1 26.80 1.29 1.40
N LEU A 2 26.77 1.13 0.06
CA LEU A 2 26.87 2.27 -0.84
C LEU A 2 25.59 3.10 -0.70
N GLN A 3 25.71 4.28 -0.11
CA GLN A 3 24.68 5.30 -0.13
C GLN A 3 24.51 5.69 -1.61
N ARG A 4 23.44 5.24 -2.27
CA ARG A 4 23.13 5.70 -3.63
C ARG A 4 23.04 7.23 -3.60
N PRO A 5 23.57 7.92 -4.61
CA PRO A 5 23.57 9.38 -4.62
C PRO A 5 22.13 9.88 -4.58
N LEU A 6 21.90 10.88 -3.72
CA LEU A 6 20.56 11.40 -3.41
C LEU A 6 19.84 11.92 -4.67
N SER A 7 20.60 12.37 -5.68
CA SER A 7 20.09 12.77 -7.00
C SER A 7 19.42 11.64 -7.76
N GLU A 8 20.03 10.45 -7.85
CA GLU A 8 19.44 9.29 -8.54
C GLU A 8 18.14 8.82 -7.88
N ALA A 9 18.08 8.90 -6.55
CA ALA A 9 16.89 8.52 -5.80
C ALA A 9 15.71 9.44 -6.12
N ILE A 10 15.98 10.75 -6.20
CA ILE A 10 15.00 11.77 -6.56
C ILE A 10 14.54 11.60 -8.01
N GLU A 11 15.46 11.47 -8.97
CA GLU A 11 15.13 11.31 -10.39
C GLU A 11 14.22 10.09 -10.62
N SER A 12 14.60 8.95 -10.04
CA SER A 12 13.81 7.72 -10.09
C SER A 12 12.43 7.87 -9.44
N ALA A 13 12.33 8.62 -8.34
CA ALA A 13 11.05 8.88 -7.68
C ALA A 13 10.14 9.81 -8.52
N VAL A 14 10.71 10.80 -9.19
CA VAL A 14 10.00 11.70 -10.11
C VAL A 14 9.47 10.91 -11.32
N GLU A 15 10.31 10.08 -11.94
CA GLU A 15 9.89 9.24 -13.07
C GLU A 15 8.76 8.27 -12.67
N THR A 16 8.82 7.71 -11.47
CA THR A 16 7.77 6.84 -10.92
C THR A 16 6.48 7.63 -10.68
N ALA A 17 6.56 8.85 -10.15
CA ALA A 17 5.41 9.72 -9.94
C ALA A 17 4.75 10.09 -11.27
N LEU A 18 5.54 10.46 -12.28
CA LEU A 18 5.03 10.79 -13.61
C LEU A 18 4.39 9.58 -14.30
N SER A 19 5.01 8.41 -14.22
CA SER A 19 4.49 7.16 -14.80
C SER A 19 3.17 6.71 -14.16
N SER A 20 2.95 7.05 -12.89
CA SER A 20 1.70 6.78 -12.17
C SER A 20 0.66 7.91 -12.32
N GLY A 21 0.94 8.96 -13.10
CA GLY A 21 0.05 10.11 -13.27
C GLY A 21 0.00 11.05 -12.06
N ALA A 22 0.90 10.89 -11.09
CA ALA A 22 0.98 11.70 -9.90
C ALA A 22 1.97 12.87 -10.08
N GLY A 23 1.46 14.05 -10.46
CA GLY A 23 2.27 15.27 -10.70
C GLY A 23 2.58 16.12 -9.46
N SER A 24 2.55 15.55 -8.26
CA SER A 24 2.66 16.28 -6.99
C SER A 24 3.98 16.03 -6.28
N SER A 25 4.55 17.08 -5.68
CA SER A 25 5.73 16.95 -4.81
C SER A 25 5.47 16.02 -3.61
N GLN A 26 4.22 15.87 -3.18
CA GLN A 26 3.84 14.91 -2.15
C GLN A 26 3.97 13.46 -2.63
N ALA A 27 3.64 13.18 -3.91
CA ALA A 27 3.80 11.85 -4.48
C ALA A 27 5.28 11.44 -4.52
N VAL A 28 6.15 12.35 -4.97
CA VAL A 28 7.61 12.12 -4.98
C VAL A 28 8.14 11.89 -3.56
N LYS A 29 7.71 12.69 -2.58
CA LYS A 29 8.06 12.48 -1.16
C LYS A 29 7.61 11.12 -0.64
N HIS A 30 6.37 10.72 -0.94
CA HIS A 30 5.85 9.40 -0.54
C HIS A 30 6.67 8.26 -1.15
N ILE A 31 7.03 8.35 -2.43
CA ILE A 31 7.86 7.34 -3.11
C ILE A 31 9.25 7.26 -2.48
N LEU A 32 9.87 8.40 -2.15
CA LEU A 32 11.17 8.45 -1.48
C LEU A 32 11.11 7.82 -0.08
N ILE A 33 10.13 8.20 0.74
CA ILE A 33 9.93 7.63 2.08
C ILE A 33 9.70 6.12 1.99
N HIS A 34 8.83 5.66 1.08
CA HIS A 34 8.52 4.24 0.92
C HIS A 34 9.73 3.42 0.44
N ARG A 35 10.63 4.01 -0.34
CA ARG A 35 11.87 3.37 -0.80
C ARG A 35 12.88 3.16 0.34
N GLU A 36 12.96 4.10 1.29
CA GLU A 36 13.83 4.00 2.48
C GLU A 36 13.25 3.08 3.56
N CYS A 37 11.92 3.04 3.63
CA CYS A 37 11.10 2.29 4.58
C CYS A 37 11.22 0.75 4.43
N GLY A 38 11.67 0.25 3.26
CA GLY A 38 11.80 -1.19 3.00
C GLY A 38 10.43 -1.84 2.76
N ARG A 39 10.35 -2.76 1.78
CA ARG A 39 9.07 -3.43 1.40
C ARG A 39 8.45 -4.27 2.52
N ASP A 40 9.24 -4.61 3.54
CA ASP A 40 8.83 -5.48 4.63
C ASP A 40 8.31 -4.71 5.85
N GLN A 41 8.00 -3.41 5.73
CA GLN A 41 7.20 -2.74 6.75
C GLN A 41 5.77 -3.30 6.73
N SER A 42 5.59 -4.40 7.44
CA SER A 42 4.28 -4.91 7.82
C SER A 42 3.64 -3.89 8.75
N PHE A 43 2.63 -3.18 8.25
CA PHE A 43 1.80 -2.35 9.11
C PHE A 43 0.97 -3.29 10.01
N SER A 44 1.24 -3.26 11.32
CA SER A 44 0.37 -3.92 12.28
C SER A 44 -1.03 -3.30 12.20
N ALA A 45 -2.05 -4.13 12.33
CA ALA A 45 -3.41 -3.62 12.53
C ALA A 45 -3.43 -2.71 13.77
N LEU A 46 -4.16 -1.60 13.71
CA LEU A 46 -4.32 -0.71 14.84
C LEU A 46 -4.97 -1.49 16.01
N GLU A 47 -4.40 -1.40 17.21
CA GLU A 47 -4.76 -2.19 18.40
C GLU A 47 -6.25 -2.12 18.81
N ASN A 48 -7.02 -1.19 18.21
CA ASN A 48 -8.43 -0.97 18.52
C ASN A 48 -9.30 -0.77 17.27
N TRP A 49 -8.81 -1.18 16.09
CA TRP A 49 -9.66 -1.14 14.90
C TRP A 49 -10.78 -2.16 15.08
N GLN A 50 -12.04 -1.71 15.01
CA GLN A 50 -13.17 -2.62 15.11
C GLN A 50 -13.12 -3.63 13.97
N THR A 51 -12.82 -4.88 14.30
CA THR A 51 -12.95 -5.99 13.37
C THR A 51 -14.44 -6.35 13.32
N PHE A 52 -15.03 -6.32 12.13
CA PHE A 52 -16.39 -6.83 11.95
C PHE A 52 -16.45 -8.30 12.42
N PRO A 53 -17.58 -8.75 12.99
CA PRO A 53 -17.78 -10.17 13.23
C PRO A 53 -17.59 -10.93 11.92
N ALA A 54 -17.16 -12.20 12.03
CA ALA A 54 -17.06 -13.06 10.86
C ALA A 54 -18.41 -13.02 10.10
N PRO A 55 -18.39 -12.86 8.76
CA PRO A 55 -19.62 -12.79 8.00
C PRO A 55 -20.43 -14.07 8.21
N ASP A 56 -21.71 -13.92 8.50
CA ASP A 56 -22.62 -15.05 8.62
C ASP A 56 -22.91 -15.61 7.22
N VAL A 57 -22.18 -16.67 6.87
CA VAL A 57 -22.30 -17.36 5.57
C VAL A 57 -23.33 -18.50 5.60
N SER A 58 -24.01 -18.73 6.73
CA SER A 58 -24.94 -19.86 6.90
C SER A 58 -26.13 -19.81 5.94
N ILE A 59 -26.58 -18.60 5.57
CA ILE A 59 -27.76 -18.39 4.72
C ILE A 59 -27.41 -18.47 3.21
N TYR A 60 -26.15 -18.28 2.82
CA TYR A 60 -25.76 -18.25 1.40
C TYR A 60 -25.97 -19.59 0.69
N GLY A 61 -25.98 -20.71 1.40
CA GLY A 61 -26.32 -22.02 0.84
C GLY A 61 -27.79 -22.14 0.39
N GLN A 62 -28.68 -21.31 0.93
CA GLN A 62 -30.12 -21.37 0.68
C GLN A 62 -30.54 -20.53 -0.54
N ILE A 63 -29.74 -19.51 -0.90
CA ILE A 63 -30.01 -18.60 -2.02
C ILE A 63 -29.65 -19.27 -3.37
N GLY A 64 -28.79 -20.29 -3.36
CA GLY A 64 -28.32 -21.00 -4.56
C GLY A 64 -29.25 -22.09 -5.11
N GLY A 65 -30.43 -22.33 -4.53
CA GLY A 65 -31.45 -23.22 -5.11
C GLY A 65 -31.05 -24.70 -5.24
N GLY A 66 -30.16 -25.22 -4.40
CA GLY A 66 -29.80 -26.64 -4.38
C GLY A 66 -30.83 -27.50 -3.65
N ARG A 67 -31.86 -27.95 -4.36
CA ARG A 67 -32.63 -29.16 -4.04
C ARG A 67 -32.50 -30.16 -5.16
#